data_AF-A0A845UUM2-F1
#
_entry.id   AF-A0A845UUM2-F1
#
_cell.length_a   1.000
_cell.length_b   1.000
_cell.length_c   1.000
_cell.angle_alpha   90.00
_cell.angle_beta   90.00
_cell.angle_gamma   90.00
#
_symmetry.space_group_name_H-M   'P 1'
#
loop_
_entity.id
_entity.type
_entity.pdbx_description
1 polymer ?
#
loop_
_entity_poly.entity_id
_entity_poly.type
_entity_poly.pdbx_seq_one_letter_code
_entity_poly.pdbx_strand_id
1 'polypeptide(L)' 'MLQEKRKDLDSEKRKKLLESLLQEMARDNPDLYYQSTSEIAQLLKARIDRGTALHPEQRELLSGLGPHDIKLLLSLH' A
#
# COMPACT_ATOMS: atom_id res chain seq x y z
N MET A 1 13.09 -21.58 5.64
CA MET A 1 14.10 -20.75 4.93
C MET A 1 13.65 -20.22 3.56
N LEU A 2 13.38 -21.03 2.53
CA LEU A 2 13.01 -20.50 1.19
C LEU A 2 11.62 -19.82 1.16
N GLN A 3 10.65 -20.35 1.92
CA GLN A 3 9.30 -19.77 2.03
C GLN A 3 9.27 -18.47 2.84
N GLU A 4 10.09 -18.37 3.89
CA GLU A 4 10.22 -17.14 4.70
C GLU A 4 10.81 -16.00 3.85
N LYS A 5 11.91 -16.27 3.13
CA LYS A 5 12.51 -15.30 2.21
C LYS A 5 11.54 -14.76 1.14
N ARG A 6 10.61 -15.59 0.66
CA ARG A 6 9.59 -15.15 -0.31
C ARG A 6 8.55 -14.25 0.33
N LYS A 7 8.07 -14.57 1.54
CA LYS A 7 7.12 -13.73 2.27
C LYS A 7 7.69 -12.36 2.58
N ASP A 8 8.96 -12.31 2.99
CA ASP A 8 9.65 -11.05 3.27
C ASP A 8 9.81 -10.21 2.01
N LEU A 9 10.18 -10.85 0.88
CA LEU A 9 10.31 -10.20 -0.42
C LEU A 9 8.98 -9.61 -0.90
N ASP A 10 7.89 -10.35 -0.75
CA ASP A 10 6.56 -9.88 -1.16
C ASP A 10 6.07 -8.76 -0.24
N SER A 11 6.36 -8.83 1.06
CA SER A 11 6.09 -7.75 2.01
C SER A 11 6.81 -6.46 1.64
N GLU A 12 8.11 -6.54 1.33
CA GLU A 12 8.92 -5.41 0.86
C GLU A 12 8.40 -4.82 -0.45
N LYS A 13 8.03 -5.66 -1.42
CA LYS A 13 7.44 -5.20 -2.69
C LYS A 13 6.10 -4.50 -2.46
N ARG A 14 5.24 -5.06 -1.61
CA ARG A 14 3.95 -4.46 -1.23
C ARG A 14 4.15 -3.10 -0.57
N LYS A 15 5.09 -3.01 0.38
CA LYS A 15 5.44 -1.76 1.07
C LYS A 15 5.86 -0.68 0.08
N LYS A 16 6.85 -0.96 -0.78
CA LYS A 16 7.33 0.01 -1.78
C LYS A 16 6.23 0.49 -2.73
N LEU A 17 5.35 -0.41 -3.15
CA LEU A 17 4.22 -0.05 -4.00
C LEU A 17 3.22 0.84 -3.26
N LEU A 18 2.88 0.54 -2.01
CA LEU A 18 2.02 1.38 -1.17
C LEU A 18 2.62 2.77 -0.93
N GLU A 19 3.93 2.85 -0.67
CA GLU A 19 4.66 4.12 -0.54
C GLU A 19 4.60 4.94 -1.84
N SER A 20 4.80 4.31 -3.00
CA SER A 20 4.70 4.99 -4.29
C SER A 20 3.29 5.54 -4.53
N LEU A 21 2.25 4.75 -4.25
CA LEU A 21 0.85 5.20 -4.37
C LEU A 21 0.55 6.35 -3.41
N LEU A 22 1.07 6.30 -2.19
CA LEU A 22 0.93 7.38 -1.22
C LEU A 22 1.59 8.67 -1.73
N GLN A 23 2.80 8.58 -2.29
CA GLN A 23 3.49 9.73 -2.87
C GLN A 23 2.72 10.33 -4.05
N GLU A 24 2.14 9.51 -4.92
CA GLU A 24 1.25 10.00 -5.99
C GLU A 24 0.04 10.73 -5.41
N MET A 25 -0.64 10.14 -4.43
CA MET A 25 -1.81 10.75 -3.81
C MET A 25 -1.46 12.06 -3.08
N ALA A 26 -0.30 12.11 -2.43
CA ALA A 26 0.15 13.30 -1.70
C ALA A 26 0.50 14.47 -2.63
N ARG A 27 0.92 14.20 -3.87
CA ARG A 27 1.11 15.25 -4.90
C ARG A 27 -0.21 15.93 -5.26
N ASP A 28 -1.29 15.15 -5.34
CA ASP A 28 -2.62 15.65 -5.70
C ASP A 28 -3.42 16.17 -4.48
N ASN A 29 -3.02 15.79 -3.25
CA ASN A 29 -3.65 16.17 -1.99
C ASN A 29 -2.60 16.41 -0.89
N PRO A 30 -2.11 17.65 -0.72
CA PRO A 30 -1.12 17.98 0.32
C PRO A 30 -1.58 17.68 1.76
N ASP A 31 -2.89 17.65 2.01
CA ASP A 31 -3.44 17.39 3.34
C ASP A 31 -3.20 15.95 3.83
N LEU A 32 -2.86 15.02 2.92
CA LEU A 32 -2.52 13.63 3.27
C LEU A 32 -1.34 13.53 4.23
N TYR A 33 -0.40 14.49 4.20
CA TYR A 33 0.76 14.50 5.10
C TYR A 33 0.37 14.66 6.58
N TYR A 34 -0.82 15.18 6.86
CA TYR A 34 -1.31 15.44 8.22
C TYR A 34 -2.30 14.38 8.69
N GLN A 35 -2.61 13.39 7.86
CA GLN A 35 -3.57 12.35 8.21
C GLN A 35 -2.91 11.20 8.99
N SER A 36 -3.74 10.54 9.79
CA SER A 36 -3.29 9.34 10.51
C SER A 36 -2.99 8.20 9.53
N THR A 37 -2.06 7.30 9.89
CA THR A 37 -1.76 6.11 9.06
C THR A 37 -3.00 5.24 8.83
N SER A 38 -3.95 5.25 9.77
CA SER A 38 -5.23 4.55 9.62
C SER A 38 -6.10 5.15 8.51
N GLU A 39 -6.19 6.48 8.42
CA GLU A 39 -6.92 7.18 7.35
C GLU A 39 -6.22 6.97 6.00
N ILE A 40 -4.90 7.12 5.97
CA ILE A 40 -4.08 6.84 4.78
C ILE A 40 -4.33 5.42 4.26
N ALA A 41 -4.37 4.42 5.16
CA ALA A 41 -4.62 3.04 4.78
C ALA A 41 -6.02 2.82 4.18
N GLN A 42 -7.04 3.50 4.71
CA GLN A 42 -8.39 3.46 4.13
C GLN A 42 -8.44 4.09 2.74
N LEU A 43 -7.81 5.25 2.57
CA LEU A 43 -7.75 5.97 1.30
C LEU A 43 -6.99 5.17 0.23
N LEU A 44 -5.87 4.56 0.59
CA LEU A 44 -5.13 3.66 -0.29
C LEU A 44 -5.97 2.45 -0.69
N LYS A 45 -6.66 1.81 0.27
CA LYS A 45 -7.55 0.69 -0.05
C LYS A 45 -8.62 1.08 -1.06
N ALA A 46 -9.27 2.23 -0.86
CA ALA A 46 -10.27 2.75 -1.79
C ALA A 46 -9.67 3.03 -3.18
N ARG A 47 -8.43 3.54 -3.27
CA ARG A 47 -7.73 3.73 -4.55
C ARG A 47 -7.43 2.39 -5.24
N ILE A 48 -6.91 1.41 -4.50
CA ILE A 48 -6.61 0.06 -5.00
C ILE A 48 -7.88 -0.61 -5.53
N ASP A 49 -9.01 -0.48 -4.81
CA ASP A 49 -10.29 -1.09 -5.19
C ASP A 49 -10.91 -0.46 -6.44
N ARG A 50 -10.82 0.87 -6.55
CA ARG A 50 -11.22 1.58 -7.78
C ARG A 50 -10.37 1.14 -8.97
N GLY A 51 -9.16 0.65 -8.73
CA GLY A 51 -8.35 -0.02 -9.72
C GLY A 51 -7.79 0.89 -10.80
N THR A 52 -7.99 2.20 -10.67
CA THR A 52 -7.44 3.21 -11.55
C THR A 52 -5.94 3.32 -11.29
N ALA A 53 -5.14 3.25 -12.36
CA ALA A 53 -3.68 3.39 -12.37
C ALA A 53 -2.82 2.22 -11.83
N LEU A 54 -3.39 1.04 -11.55
CA LEU A 54 -2.59 -0.16 -11.21
C LEU A 54 -2.44 -1.11 -12.38
N HIS A 55 -1.20 -1.51 -12.67
CA HIS A 55 -0.94 -2.64 -13.57
C HIS A 55 -1.47 -3.96 -12.97
N PRO A 56 -1.80 -4.97 -13.81
CA PRO A 56 -2.32 -6.25 -13.33
C PRO A 56 -1.46 -6.92 -12.25
N GLU A 57 -0.14 -6.93 -12.43
CA GLU A 57 0.81 -7.50 -11.44
C GLU A 57 0.80 -6.74 -10.11
N GLN A 58 0.68 -5.41 -10.14
CA GLN A 58 0.58 -4.58 -8.94
C GLN A 58 -0.73 -4.84 -8.20
N ARG A 59 -1.83 -4.99 -8.96
CA ARG A 59 -3.15 -5.32 -8.41
C ARG A 59 -3.13 -6.69 -7.75
N GLU A 60 -2.51 -7.68 -8.38
CA GLU A 60 -2.37 -9.02 -7.81
C GLU A 60 -1.52 -8.99 -6.54
N LEU A 61 -0.41 -8.25 -6.56
CA LEU A 61 0.48 -8.11 -5.41
C LEU A 61 -0.24 -7.50 -4.19
N LEU A 62 -1.12 -6.51 -4.40
CA LEU A 62 -1.93 -5.87 -3.36
C LEU A 62 -3.27 -6.57 -3.09
N SER A 63 -3.61 -7.59 -3.87
CA SER A 63 -4.88 -8.31 -3.72
C SER A 63 -4.96 -8.96 -2.35
N GLY A 64 -6.15 -8.87 -1.74
CA GLY A 64 -6.40 -9.42 -0.41
C GLY A 64 -5.86 -8.59 0.77
N LEU A 65 -5.13 -7.48 0.54
CA LEU A 65 -4.74 -6.58 1.62
C LEU A 65 -5.95 -5.78 2.13
N GLY A 66 -6.25 -5.89 3.41
CA GLY A 66 -7.21 -5.03 4.09
C GLY A 66 -6.58 -3.71 4.55
N PRO A 67 -7.38 -2.73 5.01
CA PRO A 67 -6.86 -1.50 5.61
C PRO A 67 -5.93 -1.75 6.80
N HIS A 68 -6.16 -2.82 7.57
CA HIS A 68 -5.28 -3.19 8.68
C HIS A 68 -3.90 -3.63 8.20
N ASP A 69 -3.84 -4.46 7.16
CA ASP A 69 -2.57 -4.95 6.59
C ASP A 69 -1.77 -3.81 5.96
N ILE A 70 -2.45 -2.93 5.22
CA ILE A 70 -1.86 -1.72 4.64
C ILE A 70 -1.28 -0.84 5.74
N LYS A 71 -2.03 -0.60 6.82
CA LYS A 71 -1.56 0.17 7.97
C LYS A 71 -0.30 -0.48 8.57
N LEU A 72 -0.31 -1.78 8.81
CA LEU A 72 0.83 -2.50 9.38
C LEU A 72 2.08 -2.35 8.49
N LEU A 73 1.93 -2.53 7.17
CA LEU A 73 3.02 -2.39 6.20
C LEU A 73 3.61 -0.96 6.16
N LEU A 74 2.77 0.06 6.36
CA LEU A 74 3.21 1.47 6.40
C LEU A 74 3.77 1.88 7.78
N SER A 75 3.32 1.26 8.86
CA SER A 75 3.76 1.56 10.23
C SER A 75 5.06 0.86 10.64
N LEU A 76 5.43 -0.23 9.96
CA LEU A 76 6.70 -0.93 10.21
C LEU A 76 7.85 -0.18 9.49
N HIS A 77 8.65 0.55 10.27
CA HIS A 77 9.89 1.20 9.86
C HIS A 77 11.08 0.25 10.00
#